data_AF-A0A939Q9C4-F1
#
_entry.id   AF-A0A939Q9C4-F1
#
_cell.length_a   1.000
_cell.length_b   1.000
_cell.length_c   1.000
_cell.angle_alpha   90.00
_cell.angle_beta   90.00
_cell.angle_gamma   90.00
#
_symmetry.space_group_name_H-M   'P 1'
#
loop_
_entity.id
_entity.type
_entity.pdbx_description
1 polymer ?
#
loop_
_entity_poly.entity_id
_entity_poly.type
_entity_poly.pdbx_seq_one_letter_code
_entity_poly.pdbx_strand_id
1 'polypeptide(L)'
;MARQDEIARFVAGFFTLNGAVLRWVDAGVLEVEVPEALRSRLGVCRKLRLAFSPRAAESGPDQRVEYLTLGHPLLDRLLDEARSRGRTASVILPHGLDRELLEALSTANPFGTRSSRNRSGSAPAAELREGSRPRPEDAPAAWRDLERRLGRLVFRVAGVKPLAARLVFHTQVMFFFRVSFISDEKRERTVSLLIDPYTEEIDRPVDLKAAAPFDLGSGGLEGEPYALHRLYRRACDHLARRLARETGAYQAAVEARLRREERRIEEYYAGLIQERVDPLRKLFRRMAAARVGAELARSWSTGERYRQAFAALQQEADRLGAECEKELALLEREKEQRLREVREKHRARVEITLTQAALVRVPRVEWRLLLSGSVQREVTVLYDLARRRLVGWECESCSGPLGDEVSLCQCRALVCRTCATHCPGCGRAVCRACAPARCHLCGGPVCPACGPECRAGLAGPGGPPAVCAACATQYCGPCAAALSFLAETTGGERA
;
A
#
# COMPACT_ATOMS: atom_id res chain seq x y z
N MET A 1 -9.88 22.41 33.76
CA MET A 1 -8.75 21.46 33.81
C MET A 1 -7.49 22.22 33.46
N ALA A 2 -6.52 22.29 34.37
CA ALA A 2 -5.45 23.27 34.29
C ALA A 2 -4.41 22.85 33.23
N ARG A 3 -3.91 23.81 32.45
CA ARG A 3 -2.87 23.60 31.41
C ARG A 3 -1.62 22.86 31.91
N GLN A 4 -1.36 22.91 33.22
CA GLN A 4 -0.29 22.15 33.87
C GLN A 4 -0.55 20.64 33.93
N ASP A 5 -1.81 20.21 34.03
CA ASP A 5 -2.19 18.79 34.01
C ASP A 5 -1.92 18.15 32.64
N GLU A 6 -1.95 18.96 31.57
CA GLU A 6 -1.62 18.52 30.21
C GLU A 6 -0.11 18.34 30.04
N ILE A 7 0.70 19.25 30.60
CA ILE A 7 2.15 19.15 30.60
C ILE A 7 2.59 17.92 31.40
N ALA A 8 2.02 17.72 32.60
CA ALA A 8 2.27 16.55 33.43
C ALA A 8 1.97 15.24 32.69
N ARG A 9 0.80 15.15 32.04
CA ARG A 9 0.43 13.99 31.23
C ARG A 9 1.36 13.76 30.04
N PHE A 10 1.74 14.83 29.32
CA PHE A 10 2.67 14.73 28.21
C PHE A 10 4.05 14.23 28.65
N VAL A 11 4.61 14.79 29.72
CA VAL A 11 5.93 14.44 30.24
C VAL A 11 5.95 13.00 30.76
N ALA A 12 4.95 12.60 31.53
CA ALA A 12 4.80 11.22 31.98
C ALA A 12 4.72 10.25 30.79
N GLY A 13 3.81 10.52 29.84
CA GLY A 13 3.65 9.68 28.65
C GLY A 13 4.94 9.58 27.81
N PHE A 14 5.66 10.69 27.64
CA PHE A 14 6.94 10.71 26.92
C PHE A 14 7.96 9.79 27.59
N PHE A 15 8.14 9.89 28.91
CA PHE A 15 9.13 9.09 29.62
C PHE A 15 8.74 7.60 29.67
N THR A 16 7.46 7.28 29.88
CA THR A 16 6.96 5.90 29.77
C THR A 16 7.24 5.28 28.40
N LEU A 17 6.95 6.01 27.32
CA LEU A 17 7.20 5.54 25.95
C LEU A 17 8.68 5.27 25.66
N ASN A 18 9.58 5.92 26.39
CA ASN A 18 11.01 5.72 26.27
C ASN A 18 11.57 4.70 27.28
N GLY A 19 10.71 3.94 27.97
CA GLY A 19 11.12 2.89 28.90
C GLY A 19 11.67 3.43 30.24
N ALA A 20 11.35 4.68 30.59
CA ALA A 20 11.71 5.24 31.88
C ALA A 20 10.79 4.71 32.98
N VAL A 21 11.33 4.52 34.19
CA VAL A 21 10.55 4.15 35.37
C VAL A 21 10.05 5.42 36.04
N LEU A 22 8.73 5.51 36.27
CA LEU A 22 8.07 6.69 36.83
C LEU A 22 7.54 6.41 38.24
N ARG A 23 7.75 7.35 39.15
CA ARG A 23 7.18 7.31 40.51
C ARG A 23 6.66 8.69 40.91
N TRP A 24 5.39 8.78 41.30
CA TRP A 24 4.83 9.99 41.91
C TRP A 24 5.09 9.95 43.41
N VAL A 25 5.75 10.97 43.96
CA VAL A 25 6.21 10.96 45.37
C VAL A 25 5.39 11.88 46.27
N ASP A 26 4.87 13.00 45.74
CA ASP A 26 3.98 13.93 46.45
C ASP A 26 3.01 14.59 45.46
N ALA A 27 2.03 15.38 45.96
CA ALA A 27 0.98 16.05 45.19
C ALA A 27 1.53 17.03 44.11
N GLY A 28 2.02 16.47 42.99
CA GLY A 28 2.55 17.19 41.83
C GLY A 28 4.04 17.00 41.53
N VAL A 29 4.75 16.08 42.19
CA VAL A 29 6.17 15.75 41.90
C VAL A 29 6.30 14.37 41.27
N LEU A 30 6.88 14.32 40.07
CA LEU A 30 7.19 13.12 39.31
C LEU A 30 8.69 12.81 39.36
N GLU A 31 9.04 11.64 39.87
CA GLU A 31 10.39 11.09 39.76
C GLU A 31 10.49 10.19 38.54
N VAL A 32 11.58 10.38 37.78
CA VAL A 32 11.85 9.67 36.54
C VAL A 32 13.23 9.05 36.61
N GLU A 33 13.32 7.73 36.48
CA GLU A 33 14.59 7.05 36.19
C GLU A 33 14.77 6.92 34.67
N VAL A 34 15.69 7.71 34.13
CA VAL A 34 15.92 7.89 32.70
C VAL A 34 16.88 6.82 32.17
N PRO A 35 16.50 6.02 31.15
CA PRO A 35 17.37 5.03 30.52
C PRO A 35 18.56 5.66 29.80
N GLU A 36 19.66 4.91 29.70
CA GLU A 36 20.93 5.42 29.16
C GLU A 36 20.82 6.02 27.76
N ALA A 37 20.08 5.36 26.87
CA ALA A 37 19.85 5.83 25.50
C ALA A 37 19.13 7.19 25.43
N LEU A 38 18.34 7.54 26.44
CA LEU A 38 17.61 8.80 26.52
C LEU A 38 18.42 9.92 27.19
N ARG A 39 19.31 9.57 28.13
CA ARG A 39 20.16 10.53 28.86
C ARG A 39 21.01 11.38 27.92
N SER A 40 21.70 10.74 26.97
CA SER A 40 22.61 11.42 26.04
C SER A 40 21.87 12.35 25.07
N ARG A 41 20.61 12.02 24.73
CA ARG A 41 19.78 12.78 23.79
C ARG A 41 19.14 13.99 24.44
N LEU A 42 18.62 13.83 25.65
CA LEU A 42 18.00 14.91 26.42
C LEU A 42 19.02 15.74 27.20
N GLY A 43 20.27 15.27 27.36
CA GLY A 43 21.28 15.93 28.18
C GLY A 43 20.87 16.04 29.64
N VAL A 44 20.42 14.93 30.24
CA VAL A 44 19.85 14.86 31.59
C VAL A 44 20.50 13.77 32.45
N CYS A 45 20.37 13.90 33.77
CA CYS A 45 20.85 12.91 34.74
C CYS A 45 19.98 11.64 34.75
N ARG A 46 20.51 10.56 35.36
CA ARG A 46 19.81 9.27 35.51
C ARG A 46 18.50 9.39 36.30
N LYS A 47 18.44 10.26 37.31
CA LYS A 47 17.25 10.50 38.11
C LYS A 47 16.85 11.95 37.97
N LEU A 48 15.59 12.19 37.62
CA LEU A 48 14.99 13.52 37.53
C LEU A 48 13.83 13.61 38.53
N ARG A 49 13.68 14.77 39.16
CA ARG A 49 12.51 15.10 40.00
C ARG A 49 11.87 16.34 39.41
N LEU A 50 10.64 16.21 38.95
CA LEU A 50 9.93 17.19 38.13
C LEU A 50 8.67 17.65 38.85
N ALA A 51 8.54 18.95 39.09
CA ALA A 51 7.34 19.54 39.67
C ALA A 51 6.50 20.22 38.57
N PHE A 52 5.18 20.09 38.66
CA PHE A 52 4.22 20.73 37.73
C PHE A 52 3.37 21.82 38.40
N SER A 53 3.66 22.13 39.67
CA SER A 53 3.10 23.30 40.36
C SER A 53 4.19 24.05 41.12
N PRO A 54 4.07 25.39 41.28
CA PRO A 54 5.04 26.19 42.01
C PRO A 54 5.20 25.72 43.47
N ARG A 55 4.07 25.40 44.12
CA ARG A 55 4.06 24.90 45.50
C ARG A 55 4.79 23.56 45.66
N ALA A 56 4.68 22.68 44.68
CA ALA A 56 5.37 21.39 44.70
C ALA A 56 6.89 21.52 44.49
N ALA A 57 7.35 22.59 43.82
CA ALA A 57 8.77 22.87 43.64
C ALA A 57 9.43 23.43 44.92
N GLU A 58 8.67 24.17 45.74
CA GLU A 58 9.16 24.81 46.98
C GLU A 58 9.20 23.85 48.18
N SER A 59 8.51 22.71 48.12
CA SER A 59 8.26 21.82 49.27
C SER A 59 9.30 20.70 49.46
N GLY A 60 10.33 20.60 48.61
CA GLY A 60 11.26 19.47 48.61
C GLY A 60 12.58 19.76 49.35
N PRO A 61 13.01 18.96 50.35
CA PRO A 61 14.32 19.07 50.95
C PRO A 61 15.42 18.47 50.03
N ASP A 62 16.52 19.19 49.89
CA ASP A 62 17.86 18.73 49.46
C ASP A 62 18.09 18.07 48.08
N GLN A 63 17.12 18.04 47.17
CA GLN A 63 17.36 17.63 45.78
C GLN A 63 16.78 18.64 44.79
N ARG A 64 17.53 18.92 43.71
CA ARG A 64 17.14 19.83 42.63
C ARG A 64 15.83 19.35 41.99
N VAL A 65 14.69 19.84 42.48
CA VAL A 65 13.39 19.63 41.85
C VAL A 65 13.23 20.69 40.75
N GLU A 66 13.13 20.24 39.50
CA GLU A 66 12.94 21.15 38.36
C GLU A 66 11.45 21.45 38.16
N TYR A 67 11.08 22.73 38.20
CA TYR A 67 9.73 23.17 37.90
C TYR A 67 9.52 23.27 36.39
N LEU A 68 8.73 22.35 35.82
CA LEU A 68 8.46 22.27 34.40
C LEU A 68 7.28 23.16 34.00
N THR A 69 7.54 24.13 33.15
CA THR A 69 6.54 25.02 32.54
C THR A 69 6.81 25.22 31.05
N LEU A 70 5.88 25.88 30.36
CA LEU A 70 6.08 26.29 28.96
C LEU A 70 7.28 27.25 28.87
N GLY A 71 8.24 26.93 28.00
CA GLY A 71 9.50 27.66 27.86
C GLY A 71 10.65 27.11 28.71
N HIS A 72 10.44 26.03 29.46
CA HIS A 72 11.53 25.35 30.15
C HIS A 72 12.40 24.56 29.13
N PRO A 73 13.74 24.70 29.13
CA PRO A 73 14.61 24.08 28.13
C PRO A 73 14.51 22.54 28.07
N LEU A 74 14.22 21.89 29.21
CA LEU A 74 13.94 20.45 29.21
C LEU A 74 12.64 20.13 28.48
N LEU A 75 11.57 20.91 28.68
CA LEU A 75 10.30 20.69 27.97
C LEU A 75 10.48 20.89 26.47
N ASP A 76 11.23 21.90 26.06
CA ASP A 76 11.50 22.15 24.64
C ASP A 76 12.31 21.01 24.02
N ARG A 77 13.36 20.52 24.71
CA ARG A 77 14.09 19.32 24.28
C ARG A 77 13.19 18.09 24.20
N LEU A 78 12.29 17.88 25.17
CA LEU A 78 11.30 16.79 25.14
C LEU A 78 10.35 16.95 23.95
N LEU A 79 9.90 18.17 23.65
CA LEU A 79 9.02 18.48 22.52
C LEU A 79 9.72 18.28 21.18
N ASP A 80 10.96 18.72 21.04
CA ASP A 80 11.75 18.56 19.81
C ASP A 80 12.15 17.10 19.58
N GLU A 81 12.48 16.39 20.65
CA GLU A 81 12.72 14.95 20.62
C GLU A 81 11.44 14.16 20.30
N ALA A 82 10.28 14.59 20.81
CA ALA A 82 8.99 14.00 20.45
C ALA A 82 8.59 14.32 19.00
N ARG A 83 8.88 15.55 18.52
CA ARG A 83 8.62 15.99 17.14
C ARG A 83 9.50 15.26 16.14
N SER A 84 10.77 15.01 16.47
CA SER A 84 11.71 14.31 15.59
C SER A 84 11.35 12.84 15.39
N ARG A 85 10.64 12.23 16.34
CA ARG A 85 10.18 10.83 16.27
C ARG A 85 8.80 10.65 15.65
N GLY A 86 8.02 11.72 15.53
CA GLY A 86 6.59 11.67 15.21
C GLY A 86 5.75 11.19 16.39
N ARG A 87 4.54 11.73 16.55
CA ARG A 87 3.63 11.32 17.62
C ARG A 87 2.98 10.00 17.24
N THR A 88 3.08 8.97 18.08
CA THR A 88 2.24 7.77 17.99
C THR A 88 0.97 8.01 18.80
N ALA A 89 -0.14 8.27 18.12
CA ALA A 89 -1.45 8.35 18.78
C ALA A 89 -2.11 6.97 18.81
N SER A 90 -2.75 6.63 19.93
CA SER A 90 -3.56 5.42 20.04
C SER A 90 -5.03 5.79 20.07
N VAL A 91 -5.79 5.26 19.12
CA VAL A 91 -7.22 5.52 19.00
C VAL A 91 -7.97 4.22 18.86
N ILE A 92 -9.13 4.14 19.49
CA ILE A 92 -10.10 3.07 19.31
C ILE A 92 -11.26 3.59 18.48
N LEU A 93 -11.78 2.75 17.60
CA LEU A 93 -13.00 3.05 16.85
C LEU A 93 -14.18 2.36 17.54
N PRO A 94 -14.93 3.06 18.40
CA PRO A 94 -16.11 2.49 19.04
C PRO A 94 -17.31 2.40 18.10
N HIS A 95 -17.23 3.04 16.92
CA HIS A 95 -18.39 3.20 16.05
C HIS A 95 -18.92 1.86 15.53
N GLY A 96 -20.23 1.66 15.66
CA GLY A 96 -20.88 0.39 15.33
C GLY A 96 -20.81 -0.66 16.44
N LEU A 97 -20.36 -0.32 17.65
CA LEU A 97 -20.43 -1.18 18.83
C LEU A 97 -21.58 -0.77 19.77
N ASP A 98 -22.79 -0.77 19.22
CA ASP A 98 -23.98 -0.49 20.02
C ASP A 98 -24.30 -1.69 20.91
N ARG A 99 -24.87 -1.45 22.09
CA ARG A 99 -25.20 -2.50 23.06
C ARG A 99 -26.02 -3.62 22.43
N GLU A 100 -26.99 -3.26 21.59
CA GLU A 100 -27.83 -4.24 20.92
C GLU A 100 -27.07 -5.12 19.92
N LEU A 101 -26.00 -4.61 19.29
CA LEU A 101 -25.14 -5.43 18.42
C LEU A 101 -24.36 -6.46 19.24
N LEU A 102 -23.82 -6.06 20.39
CA LEU A 102 -23.08 -6.96 21.28
C LEU A 102 -23.99 -8.09 21.81
N GLU A 103 -25.23 -7.76 22.17
CA GLU A 103 -26.25 -8.72 22.57
C GLU A 103 -26.62 -9.67 21.41
N ALA A 104 -26.81 -9.15 20.19
CA ALA A 104 -27.09 -9.95 19.01
C ALA A 104 -25.93 -10.90 18.62
N LEU A 105 -24.68 -10.44 18.72
CA LEU A 105 -23.49 -11.25 18.46
C LEU A 105 -23.37 -12.46 19.40
N SER A 106 -23.90 -12.35 20.62
CA SER A 106 -23.86 -13.45 21.59
C SER A 106 -24.92 -14.54 21.34
N THR A 107 -25.97 -14.23 20.59
CA THR A 107 -27.18 -15.06 20.48
C THR A 107 -27.51 -15.55 19.07
N ALA A 108 -27.12 -14.82 18.02
CA ALA A 108 -27.59 -15.06 16.67
C ALA A 108 -26.52 -15.61 15.72
N ASN A 109 -26.92 -16.54 14.86
CA ASN A 109 -26.11 -17.05 13.75
C ASN A 109 -26.43 -16.27 12.45
N PRO A 110 -25.53 -15.41 11.96
CA PRO A 110 -25.77 -14.61 10.76
C PRO A 110 -25.54 -15.39 9.45
N PHE A 111 -25.00 -16.61 9.51
CA PHE A 111 -24.80 -17.46 8.34
C PHE A 111 -26.10 -18.21 8.05
N GLY A 112 -26.75 -17.87 6.94
CA GLY A 112 -28.03 -18.47 6.56
C GLY A 112 -27.92 -19.98 6.42
N THR A 113 -28.91 -20.72 6.95
CA THR A 113 -29.08 -22.17 6.76
C THR A 113 -29.58 -22.53 5.35
N ARG A 114 -29.11 -21.81 4.32
CA ARG A 114 -29.34 -22.19 2.93
C ARG A 114 -28.31 -23.25 2.53
N SER A 115 -28.29 -24.39 3.22
CA SER A 115 -27.72 -25.59 2.61
C SER A 115 -28.58 -25.88 1.38
N SER A 116 -27.93 -26.06 0.23
CA SER A 116 -28.66 -26.50 -0.96
C SER A 116 -29.36 -27.81 -0.62
N ARG A 117 -30.69 -27.80 -0.56
CA ARG A 117 -31.52 -28.99 -0.32
C ARG A 117 -31.12 -30.09 -1.31
N ASN A 118 -30.31 -31.05 -0.87
CA ASN A 118 -30.31 -32.37 -1.48
C ASN A 118 -31.44 -33.15 -0.82
N ARG A 119 -32.48 -33.43 -1.61
CA ARG A 119 -33.57 -34.35 -1.26
C ARG A 119 -33.01 -35.77 -1.14
N SER A 120 -32.69 -36.21 0.08
CA SER A 120 -32.83 -37.62 0.47
C SER A 120 -32.51 -37.81 1.96
N GLY A 121 -33.51 -38.28 2.70
CA GLY A 121 -33.38 -39.26 3.80
C GLY A 121 -32.49 -38.94 5.00
N SER A 122 -33.17 -38.60 6.11
CA SER A 122 -32.97 -39.13 7.48
C SER A 122 -31.61 -39.00 8.17
N ALA A 123 -31.53 -38.07 9.15
CA ALA A 123 -31.01 -38.30 10.52
C ALA A 123 -31.25 -37.04 11.38
N PRO A 124 -31.42 -37.16 12.71
CA PRO A 124 -32.15 -36.19 13.52
C PRO A 124 -31.31 -34.95 13.85
N ALA A 125 -31.96 -33.78 13.76
CA ALA A 125 -31.43 -32.53 14.27
C ALA A 125 -31.39 -32.61 15.80
N ALA A 126 -30.19 -32.71 16.38
CA ALA A 126 -29.98 -32.30 17.76
C ALA A 126 -30.19 -30.78 17.80
N GLU A 127 -31.37 -30.40 18.29
CA GLU A 127 -31.83 -29.04 18.50
C GLU A 127 -30.87 -28.27 19.41
N LEU A 128 -29.89 -27.59 18.81
CA LEU A 128 -29.48 -26.31 19.35
C LEU A 128 -30.71 -25.43 19.27
N ARG A 129 -31.27 -25.09 20.44
CA ARG A 129 -32.38 -24.13 20.59
C ARG A 129 -32.26 -23.08 19.49
N GLU A 130 -33.29 -22.97 18.65
CA GLU A 130 -33.53 -21.83 17.79
C GLU A 130 -33.61 -20.60 18.71
N GLY A 131 -32.46 -20.10 19.13
CA GLY A 131 -32.31 -18.89 19.91
C GLY A 131 -32.79 -17.77 19.01
N SER A 132 -34.04 -17.38 19.24
CA SER A 132 -34.67 -16.10 18.93
C SER A 132 -33.86 -15.28 17.94
N ARG A 133 -34.06 -15.53 16.63
CA ARG A 133 -33.71 -14.51 15.63
C ARG A 133 -34.38 -13.21 16.10
N PRO A 134 -33.65 -12.11 16.33
CA PRO A 134 -34.30 -10.83 16.56
C PRO A 134 -35.24 -10.59 15.38
N ARG A 135 -36.48 -10.18 15.64
CA ARG A 135 -37.42 -9.86 14.56
C ARG A 135 -36.73 -8.82 13.65
N PRO A 136 -36.81 -8.94 12.31
CA PRO A 136 -36.07 -8.07 11.39
C PRO A 136 -36.30 -6.57 11.61
N GLU A 137 -37.42 -6.23 12.25
CA GLU A 137 -37.87 -4.86 12.52
C GLU A 137 -37.21 -4.25 13.76
N ASP A 138 -36.81 -5.08 14.74
CA ASP A 138 -36.21 -4.66 16.02
C ASP A 138 -34.68 -4.71 16.03
N ALA A 139 -34.07 -5.27 14.98
CA ALA A 139 -32.63 -5.44 14.91
C ALA A 139 -31.89 -4.13 14.54
N PRO A 140 -30.74 -3.83 15.20
CA PRO A 140 -29.92 -2.67 14.88
C PRO A 140 -29.54 -2.62 13.40
N ALA A 141 -29.43 -1.42 12.83
CA ALA A 141 -29.07 -1.26 11.42
C ALA A 141 -27.71 -1.92 11.09
N ALA A 142 -26.76 -1.90 12.03
CA ALA A 142 -25.48 -2.59 11.91
C ALA A 142 -25.63 -4.11 11.85
N TRP A 143 -26.49 -4.70 12.69
CA TRP A 143 -26.80 -6.14 12.66
C TRP A 143 -27.47 -6.54 11.35
N ARG A 144 -28.46 -5.75 10.89
CA ARG A 144 -29.14 -6.02 9.61
C ARG A 144 -28.19 -5.96 8.41
N ASP A 145 -27.22 -5.05 8.38
CA ASP A 145 -26.23 -5.01 7.29
C ASP A 145 -25.30 -6.22 7.33
N LEU A 146 -24.86 -6.60 8.53
CA LEU A 146 -24.04 -7.77 8.79
C LEU A 146 -24.78 -9.06 8.38
N GLU A 147 -26.02 -9.25 8.82
CA GLU A 147 -26.86 -10.40 8.48
C GLU A 147 -27.15 -10.46 6.97
N ARG A 148 -27.45 -9.31 6.32
CA ARG A 148 -27.61 -9.27 4.87
C ARG A 148 -26.35 -9.66 4.10
N ARG A 149 -25.16 -9.30 4.59
CA ARG A 149 -23.90 -9.61 3.92
C ARG A 149 -23.43 -11.04 4.18
N LEU A 150 -23.45 -11.49 5.43
CA LEU A 150 -23.05 -12.84 5.79
C LEU A 150 -24.09 -13.88 5.36
N GLY A 151 -25.38 -13.52 5.34
CA GLY A 151 -26.45 -14.35 4.82
C GLY A 151 -26.45 -14.52 3.30
N ARG A 152 -25.71 -13.67 2.56
CA ARG A 152 -25.45 -13.86 1.12
C ARG A 152 -24.41 -14.95 0.86
N LEU A 153 -23.58 -15.29 1.85
CA LEU A 153 -22.59 -16.36 1.70
C LEU A 153 -23.32 -17.70 1.56
N VAL A 154 -23.21 -18.29 0.37
CA VAL A 154 -23.72 -19.62 0.06
C VAL A 154 -22.54 -20.59 0.15
N PHE A 155 -22.56 -21.42 1.19
CA PHE A 155 -21.60 -22.49 1.33
C PHE A 155 -22.14 -23.75 0.62
N ARG A 156 -21.48 -24.17 -0.46
CA ARG A 156 -21.75 -25.45 -1.15
C ARG A 156 -21.09 -26.60 -0.40
N VAL A 157 -21.43 -26.74 0.88
CA VAL A 157 -20.99 -27.80 1.80
C VAL A 157 -22.21 -28.40 2.48
N ALA A 158 -22.08 -29.60 3.06
CA ALA A 158 -23.21 -30.33 3.65
C ALA A 158 -23.78 -29.63 4.90
N GLY A 159 -22.97 -28.89 5.65
CA GLY A 159 -23.41 -28.10 6.80
C GLY A 159 -22.41 -27.04 7.23
N VAL A 160 -22.93 -25.94 7.76
CA VAL A 160 -22.16 -24.86 8.37
C VAL A 160 -22.63 -24.72 9.81
N LYS A 161 -21.74 -24.96 10.78
CA LYS A 161 -22.05 -24.82 12.20
C LYS A 161 -21.18 -23.73 12.81
N PRO A 162 -21.73 -22.62 13.30
CA PRO A 162 -20.96 -21.67 14.10
C PRO A 162 -20.59 -22.31 15.45
N LEU A 163 -19.33 -22.23 15.81
CA LEU A 163 -18.80 -22.72 17.09
C LEU A 163 -18.73 -21.60 18.12
N ALA A 164 -18.24 -20.43 17.72
CA ALA A 164 -18.10 -19.27 18.58
C ALA A 164 -18.10 -17.97 17.76
N ALA A 165 -18.55 -16.89 18.38
CA ALA A 165 -18.42 -15.52 17.90
C ALA A 165 -17.75 -14.68 18.99
N ARG A 166 -16.74 -13.89 18.64
CA ARG A 166 -16.11 -12.95 19.58
C ARG A 166 -15.80 -11.61 18.92
N LEU A 167 -15.94 -10.54 19.68
CA LEU A 167 -15.45 -9.22 19.29
C LEU A 167 -13.97 -9.10 19.62
N VAL A 168 -13.15 -8.74 18.64
CA VAL A 168 -11.71 -8.56 18.78
C VAL A 168 -11.33 -7.19 18.21
N PHE A 169 -10.47 -6.48 18.93
CA PHE A 169 -9.89 -5.23 18.44
C PHE A 169 -8.54 -5.51 17.79
N HIS A 170 -8.49 -5.47 16.47
CA HIS A 170 -7.24 -5.59 15.74
C HIS A 170 -6.54 -4.23 15.68
N THR A 171 -5.27 -4.21 16.07
CA THR A 171 -4.43 -3.01 15.95
C THR A 171 -3.97 -2.87 14.50
N GLN A 172 -4.37 -1.78 13.85
CA GLN A 172 -3.85 -1.34 12.55
C GLN A 172 -2.87 -0.18 12.75
N VAL A 173 -2.01 0.07 11.76
CA VAL A 173 -1.05 1.19 11.81
C VAL A 173 -1.37 2.19 10.72
N MET A 174 -1.64 3.43 11.13
CA MET A 174 -1.81 4.56 10.24
C MET A 174 -0.51 5.35 10.15
N PHE A 175 -0.01 5.59 8.95
CA PHE A 175 1.15 6.44 8.70
C PHE A 175 0.71 7.72 8.01
N PHE A 176 1.25 8.85 8.45
CA PHE A 176 1.07 10.16 7.85
C PHE A 176 2.38 10.62 7.23
N PHE A 177 2.38 10.82 5.92
CA PHE A 177 3.52 11.28 5.16
C PHE A 177 3.28 12.69 4.67
N ARG A 178 4.25 13.58 4.88
CA ARG A 178 4.31 14.85 4.18
C ARG A 178 5.05 14.61 2.86
N VAL A 179 4.40 14.96 1.76
CA VAL A 179 4.95 14.93 0.41
C VAL A 179 5.15 16.35 -0.05
N SER A 180 6.41 16.72 -0.31
CA SER A 180 6.82 18.05 -0.73
C SER A 180 7.37 17.98 -2.16
N PHE A 181 6.67 18.60 -3.10
CA PHE A 181 7.14 18.80 -4.46
C PHE A 181 7.89 20.14 -4.51
N ILE A 182 9.17 20.11 -4.83
CA ILE A 182 10.07 21.27 -4.79
C ILE A 182 10.60 21.50 -6.22
N SER A 183 10.45 22.73 -6.71
CA SER A 183 11.14 23.24 -7.90
C SER A 183 11.28 24.77 -7.77
N ASP A 184 10.67 25.55 -8.65
CA ASP A 184 10.48 26.99 -8.50
C ASP A 184 9.49 27.32 -7.38
N GLU A 185 8.46 26.49 -7.24
CA GLU A 185 7.46 26.54 -6.18
C GLU A 185 7.55 25.29 -5.30
N LYS A 186 7.28 25.48 -4.01
CA LYS A 186 7.11 24.39 -3.05
C LYS A 186 5.63 24.09 -2.85
N ARG A 187 5.22 22.85 -3.13
CA ARG A 187 3.85 22.37 -2.89
C ARG A 187 3.91 21.22 -1.90
N GLU A 188 3.26 21.40 -0.76
CA GLU A 188 3.18 20.39 0.29
C GLU A 188 1.78 19.80 0.38
N ARG A 189 1.71 18.50 0.68
CA ARG A 189 0.46 17.85 1.08
C ARG A 189 0.75 16.69 2.03
N THR A 190 -0.30 16.27 2.75
CA THR A 190 -0.23 15.11 3.63
C THR A 190 -0.97 13.94 3.00
N VAL A 191 -0.33 12.77 3.00
CA VAL A 191 -0.91 11.50 2.56
C VAL A 191 -0.96 10.57 3.75
N SER A 192 -2.15 10.05 4.07
CA SER A 192 -2.32 9.02 5.10
C SER A 192 -2.51 7.64 4.48
N LEU A 193 -1.89 6.64 5.09
CA LEU A 193 -1.99 5.22 4.72
C LEU A 193 -2.29 4.41 5.98
N LEU A 194 -3.36 3.61 5.94
CA LEU A 194 -3.72 2.71 7.03
C LEU A 194 -3.45 1.27 6.59
N ILE A 195 -2.62 0.56 7.34
CA ILE A 195 -2.15 -0.78 6.98
C ILE A 195 -2.62 -1.76 8.05
N ASP A 196 -3.23 -2.85 7.60
CA ASP A 196 -3.62 -3.97 8.43
C ASP A 196 -2.43 -4.94 8.59
N PRO A 197 -1.93 -5.20 9.81
CA PRO A 197 -0.86 -6.16 10.03
C PRO A 197 -1.21 -7.59 9.60
N TYR A 198 -2.51 -7.93 9.51
CA TYR A 198 -2.97 -9.26 9.11
C TYR A 198 -2.89 -9.49 7.60
N THR A 199 -3.28 -8.49 6.78
CA THR A 199 -3.27 -8.62 5.32
C THR A 199 -2.06 -7.95 4.65
N GLU A 200 -1.33 -7.08 5.38
CA GLU A 200 -0.29 -6.19 4.86
C GLU A 200 -0.72 -5.24 3.74
N GLU A 201 -2.02 -5.18 3.45
CA GLU A 201 -2.58 -4.30 2.44
C GLU A 201 -2.96 -2.93 3.00
N ILE A 202 -3.04 -1.93 2.12
CA ILE A 202 -3.65 -0.65 2.48
C ILE A 202 -5.15 -0.86 2.62
N ASP A 203 -5.63 -0.54 3.80
CA ASP A 203 -7.04 -0.50 4.11
C ASP A 203 -7.65 0.88 3.80
N ARG A 204 -8.96 0.92 3.59
CA ARG A 204 -9.65 2.21 3.46
C ARG A 204 -9.46 3.02 4.75
N PRO A 205 -9.22 4.34 4.64
CA PRO A 205 -9.13 5.19 5.82
C PRO A 205 -10.46 5.11 6.58
N VAL A 206 -10.36 4.95 7.91
CA VAL A 206 -11.53 5.01 8.79
C VAL A 206 -11.74 6.45 9.22
N ASP A 207 -12.98 6.82 9.51
CA ASP A 207 -13.28 8.15 10.03
C ASP A 207 -12.73 8.30 11.46
N LEU A 208 -11.60 9.01 11.57
CA LEU A 208 -10.97 9.30 12.85
C LEU A 208 -11.79 10.27 13.71
N LYS A 209 -12.77 11.00 13.15
CA LYS A 209 -13.64 11.88 13.94
C LYS A 209 -14.52 11.09 14.91
N ALA A 210 -14.85 9.85 14.54
CA ALA A 210 -15.60 8.93 15.38
C ALA A 210 -14.68 8.11 16.32
N ALA A 211 -13.37 8.32 16.29
CA ALA A 211 -12.42 7.60 17.11
C ALA A 211 -12.29 8.25 18.49
N ALA A 212 -12.26 7.41 19.53
CA ALA A 212 -11.98 7.86 20.89
C ALA A 212 -10.48 7.67 21.19
N PRO A 213 -9.82 8.64 21.85
CA PRO A 213 -8.48 8.41 22.37
C PRO A 213 -8.54 7.26 23.38
N PHE A 214 -7.61 6.32 23.25
CA PHE A 214 -7.53 5.18 24.16
C PHE A 214 -6.10 5.05 24.67
N ASP A 215 -5.94 5.05 25.98
CA ASP A 215 -4.63 4.91 26.61
C ASP A 215 -4.22 3.44 26.57
N LEU A 216 -3.05 3.17 25.99
CA LEU A 216 -2.47 1.83 26.00
C LEU A 216 -1.96 1.56 27.42
N GLY A 217 -2.82 1.05 28.30
CA GLY A 217 -2.35 0.28 29.45
C GLY A 217 -1.59 -0.92 28.91
N SER A 218 -0.26 -0.89 28.98
CA SER A 218 0.73 -1.98 28.82
C SER A 218 0.59 -2.95 27.63
N GLY A 219 -0.40 -2.80 26.75
CA GLY A 219 -0.79 -3.78 25.74
C GLY A 219 -0.70 -3.18 24.35
N GLY A 220 0.37 -2.44 24.05
CA GLY A 220 0.71 -2.05 22.68
C GLY A 220 0.95 -3.27 21.80
N LEU A 221 1.60 -3.11 20.65
CA LEU A 221 2.22 -4.26 19.97
C LEU A 221 3.34 -4.80 20.90
N GLU A 222 2.98 -5.52 21.96
CA GLU A 222 3.89 -6.31 22.79
C GLU A 222 4.41 -7.43 21.90
N GLY A 223 5.49 -7.15 21.17
CA GLY A 223 6.05 -8.10 20.22
C GLY A 223 6.61 -7.42 18.99
N GLU A 224 7.90 -7.11 19.09
CA GLU A 224 8.86 -6.85 18.01
C GLU A 224 8.74 -5.53 17.23
N PRO A 225 9.72 -4.61 17.43
CA PRO A 225 10.01 -3.50 16.51
C PRO A 225 10.07 -3.93 15.03
N TYR A 226 10.39 -5.19 14.77
CA TYR A 226 10.42 -5.78 13.44
C TYR A 226 9.07 -5.71 12.70
N ALA A 227 7.94 -5.93 13.41
CA ALA A 227 6.62 -5.87 12.80
C ALA A 227 6.28 -4.46 12.30
N LEU A 228 6.56 -3.42 13.10
CA LEU A 228 6.30 -2.04 12.71
C LEU A 228 7.20 -1.59 11.55
N HIS A 229 8.48 -1.98 11.55
CA HIS A 229 9.40 -1.70 10.44
C HIS A 229 8.95 -2.38 9.14
N ARG A 230 8.45 -3.62 9.21
CA ARG A 230 7.91 -4.33 8.06
C ARG A 230 6.71 -3.59 7.47
N LEU A 231 5.78 -3.16 8.32
CA LEU A 231 4.61 -2.40 7.91
C LEU A 231 4.97 -1.02 7.35
N TYR A 232 5.97 -0.35 7.92
CA TYR A 232 6.49 0.90 7.39
C TYR A 232 7.10 0.72 5.99
N ARG A 233 7.88 -0.34 5.76
CA ARG A 233 8.41 -0.65 4.41
C ARG A 233 7.28 -0.89 3.41
N ARG A 234 6.25 -1.65 3.80
CA ARG A 234 5.03 -1.83 2.98
C ARG A 234 4.33 -0.50 2.70
N ALA A 235 4.25 0.39 3.68
CA ALA A 235 3.72 1.73 3.52
C ALA A 235 4.49 2.52 2.46
N CYS A 236 5.82 2.49 2.53
CA CYS A 236 6.69 3.14 1.56
C CYS A 236 6.50 2.58 0.14
N ASP A 237 6.44 1.26 -0.02
CA ASP A 237 6.22 0.62 -1.33
C ASP A 237 4.88 1.05 -1.94
N HIS A 238 3.83 1.04 -1.13
CA HIS A 238 2.52 1.46 -1.57
C HIS A 238 2.45 2.97 -1.87
N LEU A 239 3.10 3.79 -1.05
CA LEU A 239 3.20 5.23 -1.26
C LEU A 239 3.92 5.53 -2.58
N ALA A 240 5.05 4.86 -2.83
CA ALA A 240 5.80 4.99 -4.07
C ALA A 240 4.94 4.64 -5.28
N ARG A 241 4.21 3.51 -5.24
CA ARG A 241 3.28 3.12 -6.33
C ARG A 241 2.16 4.15 -6.54
N ARG A 242 1.58 4.68 -5.46
CA ARG A 242 0.50 5.67 -5.52
C ARG A 242 0.98 7.01 -6.09
N LEU A 243 2.18 7.43 -5.72
CA LEU A 243 2.77 8.69 -6.14
C LEU A 243 3.47 8.62 -7.51
N ALA A 244 3.81 7.44 -8.02
CA ALA A 244 4.60 7.28 -9.24
C ALA A 244 4.06 8.08 -10.43
N ARG A 245 2.75 8.00 -10.68
CA ARG A 245 2.10 8.73 -11.79
C ARG A 245 2.17 10.25 -11.58
N GLU A 246 1.91 10.70 -10.36
CA GLU A 246 1.89 12.13 -10.03
C GLU A 246 3.28 12.75 -10.01
N THR A 247 4.26 12.05 -9.42
CA THR A 247 5.68 12.43 -9.45
C THR A 247 6.19 12.51 -10.89
N GLY A 248 5.87 11.52 -11.73
CA GLY A 248 6.23 11.54 -13.14
C GLY A 248 5.60 12.72 -13.90
N ALA A 249 4.31 12.97 -13.69
CA ALA A 249 3.62 14.11 -14.29
C ALA A 249 4.21 15.46 -13.84
N TYR A 250 4.56 15.59 -12.56
CA TYR A 250 5.21 16.79 -12.02
C TYR A 250 6.60 17.01 -12.63
N GLN A 251 7.44 15.98 -12.67
CA GLN A 251 8.78 16.07 -13.27
C GLN A 251 8.71 16.44 -14.75
N ALA A 252 7.81 15.83 -15.51
CA ALA A 252 7.60 16.16 -16.92
C ALA A 252 7.12 17.61 -17.12
N ALA A 253 6.23 18.10 -16.25
CA ALA A 253 5.74 19.47 -16.32
C ALA A 253 6.85 20.50 -16.02
N VAL A 254 7.69 20.24 -15.01
CA VAL A 254 8.84 21.10 -14.67
C VAL A 254 9.88 21.08 -15.79
N GLU A 255 10.20 19.91 -16.35
CA GLU A 255 11.14 19.79 -17.45
C GLU A 255 10.64 20.49 -18.73
N ALA A 256 9.33 20.43 -19.00
CA ALA A 256 8.73 21.16 -20.11
C ALA A 256 8.80 22.67 -19.93
N ARG A 257 8.69 23.18 -18.69
CA ARG A 257 8.91 24.60 -18.37
C ARG A 257 10.38 24.99 -18.56
N LEU A 258 11.30 24.19 -18.01
CA LEU A 258 12.74 24.38 -18.19
C LEU A 258 13.11 24.49 -19.67
N ARG A 259 12.67 23.54 -20.51
CA ARG A 259 12.95 23.56 -21.96
C ARG A 259 12.38 24.79 -22.68
N ARG A 260 11.29 25.38 -22.18
CA ARG A 260 10.76 26.63 -22.74
C ARG A 260 11.62 27.83 -22.33
N GLU A 261 12.07 27.88 -21.09
CA GLU A 261 12.95 28.94 -20.62
C GLU A 261 14.35 28.86 -21.25
N GLU A 262 14.93 27.67 -21.38
CA GLU A 262 16.22 27.47 -22.07
C GLU A 262 16.15 27.97 -23.52
N ARG A 263 15.12 27.59 -24.27
CA ARG A 263 14.91 28.09 -25.64
C ARG A 263 14.78 29.60 -25.69
N ARG A 264 14.03 30.21 -24.77
CA ARG A 264 13.89 31.67 -24.71
C ARG A 264 15.24 32.36 -24.44
N ILE A 265 16.09 31.77 -23.59
CA ILE A 265 17.45 32.28 -23.32
C ILE A 265 18.31 32.13 -24.57
N GLU A 266 18.30 30.97 -25.22
CA GLU A 266 19.05 30.71 -26.44
C GLU A 266 18.66 31.67 -27.56
N GLU A 267 17.35 31.88 -27.79
CA GLU A 267 16.82 32.84 -28.76
C GLU A 267 17.26 34.28 -28.46
N TYR A 268 17.18 34.70 -27.20
CA TYR A 268 17.61 36.03 -26.76
C TYR A 268 19.11 36.26 -27.03
N TYR A 269 19.98 35.34 -26.61
CA TYR A 269 21.43 35.48 -26.84
C TYR A 269 21.81 35.31 -28.32
N ALA A 270 21.08 34.48 -29.08
CA ALA A 270 21.28 34.39 -30.53
C ALA A 270 20.99 35.73 -31.21
N GLY A 271 19.94 36.45 -30.79
CA GLY A 271 19.64 37.81 -31.25
C GLY A 271 20.78 38.78 -30.95
N LEU A 272 21.26 38.81 -29.70
CA LEU A 272 22.40 39.67 -29.31
C LEU A 272 23.67 39.36 -30.11
N ILE A 273 24.01 38.08 -30.30
CA ILE A 273 25.16 37.67 -31.11
C ILE A 273 25.01 38.16 -32.56
N GLN A 274 23.81 38.05 -33.14
CA GLN A 274 23.56 38.55 -34.49
C GLN A 274 23.74 40.07 -34.59
N GLU A 275 23.23 40.83 -33.63
CA GLU A 275 23.41 42.28 -33.56
C GLU A 275 24.89 42.68 -33.45
N ARG A 276 25.69 41.94 -32.68
CA ARG A 276 27.14 42.17 -32.55
C ARG A 276 27.93 41.84 -33.82
N VAL A 277 27.51 40.83 -34.59
CA VAL A 277 28.19 40.41 -35.83
C VAL A 277 27.71 41.20 -37.06
N ASP A 278 26.56 41.87 -37.00
CA ASP A 278 26.00 42.62 -38.14
C ASP A 278 26.91 43.74 -38.68
N PRO A 279 27.61 44.54 -37.85
CA PRO A 279 28.61 45.51 -38.33
C PRO A 279 29.72 44.86 -39.17
N LEU A 280 30.25 43.71 -38.74
CA LEU A 280 31.25 42.94 -39.50
C LEU A 280 30.68 42.44 -40.82
N ARG A 281 29.44 41.93 -40.84
CA ARG A 281 28.75 41.53 -42.08
C ARG A 281 28.64 42.70 -43.07
N LYS A 282 28.30 43.90 -42.60
CA LYS A 282 28.21 45.12 -43.42
C LYS A 282 29.59 45.51 -43.98
N LEU A 283 30.65 45.42 -43.17
CA LEU A 283 32.02 45.67 -43.61
C LEU A 283 32.49 44.67 -44.66
N PHE A 284 32.27 43.37 -44.46
CA PHE A 284 32.62 42.34 -45.45
C PHE A 284 31.89 42.55 -46.79
N ARG A 285 30.62 42.99 -46.78
CA ARG A 285 29.90 43.37 -48.01
C ARG A 285 30.57 44.55 -48.72
N ARG A 286 30.99 45.58 -47.98
CA ARG A 286 31.73 46.73 -48.53
C ARG A 286 33.08 46.32 -49.11
N MET A 287 33.81 45.42 -48.43
CA MET A 287 35.07 44.86 -48.90
C MET A 287 34.90 44.08 -50.21
N ALA A 288 33.87 43.23 -50.29
CA ALA A 288 33.56 42.49 -51.51
C ALA A 288 33.26 43.44 -52.69
N ALA A 289 32.48 44.50 -52.45
CA ALA A 289 32.20 45.53 -53.45
C ALA A 289 33.47 46.28 -53.91
N ALA A 290 34.36 46.65 -52.97
CA ALA A 290 35.62 47.31 -53.29
C ALA A 290 36.55 46.40 -54.11
N ARG A 291 36.58 45.09 -53.81
CA ARG A 291 37.37 44.10 -54.56
C ARG A 291 36.89 43.96 -56.00
N VAL A 292 35.58 43.73 -56.18
CA VAL A 292 34.96 43.65 -57.51
C VAL A 292 35.15 44.97 -58.28
N GLY A 293 35.04 46.11 -57.61
CA GLY A 293 35.32 47.43 -58.20
C GLY A 293 36.75 47.58 -58.70
N ALA A 294 37.74 47.03 -58.00
CA ALA A 294 39.14 47.02 -58.44
C ALA A 294 39.36 46.11 -59.67
N GLU A 295 38.70 44.94 -59.70
CA GLU A 295 38.77 43.98 -60.81
C GLU A 295 38.15 44.53 -62.10
N LEU A 296 37.05 45.30 -61.99
CA LEU A 296 36.32 45.89 -63.12
C LEU A 296 36.83 47.28 -63.54
N ALA A 297 37.87 47.82 -62.90
CA ALA A 297 38.35 49.18 -63.14
C ALA A 297 39.00 49.32 -64.54
N ARG A 298 38.53 50.28 -65.33
CA ARG A 298 39.05 50.55 -66.69
C ARG A 298 40.31 51.42 -66.72
N SER A 299 40.62 52.12 -65.63
CA SER A 299 41.83 52.93 -65.50
C SER A 299 42.64 52.54 -64.29
N TRP A 300 43.97 52.65 -64.41
CA TRP A 300 44.91 52.33 -63.33
C TRP A 300 44.63 53.15 -62.06
N SER A 301 44.34 54.45 -62.20
CA SER A 301 44.03 55.35 -61.07
C SER A 301 42.73 54.98 -60.34
N THR A 302 41.72 54.48 -61.06
CA THR A 302 40.47 54.02 -60.47
C THR A 302 40.66 52.70 -59.72
N GLY A 303 41.42 51.77 -60.32
CA GLY A 303 41.79 50.51 -59.68
C GLY A 303 42.61 50.71 -58.41
N GLU A 304 43.53 51.67 -58.41
CA GLU A 304 44.35 52.01 -57.24
C GLU A 304 43.52 52.57 -56.08
N ARG A 305 42.53 53.44 -56.37
CA ARG A 305 41.58 53.92 -55.35
C ARG A 305 40.79 52.78 -54.71
N TYR A 306 40.32 51.80 -55.48
CA TYR A 306 39.60 50.65 -54.94
C TYR A 306 40.51 49.73 -54.11
N ARG A 307 41.77 49.53 -54.51
CA ARG A 307 42.76 48.77 -53.73
C ARG A 307 43.06 49.44 -52.39
N GLN A 308 43.25 50.76 -52.37
CA GLN A 308 43.46 51.52 -51.13
C GLN A 308 42.23 51.48 -50.21
N ALA A 309 41.03 51.63 -50.77
CA ALA A 309 39.78 51.50 -50.03
C ALA A 309 39.62 50.08 -49.44
N PHE A 310 39.98 49.03 -50.18
CA PHE A 310 39.96 47.66 -49.69
C PHE A 310 40.94 47.44 -48.52
N ALA A 311 42.18 47.94 -48.64
CA ALA A 311 43.17 47.83 -47.58
C ALA A 311 42.74 48.55 -46.29
N ALA A 312 42.11 49.73 -46.41
CA ALA A 312 41.56 50.45 -45.26
C ALA A 312 40.40 49.69 -44.59
N LEU A 313 39.47 49.16 -45.38
CA LEU A 313 38.36 48.33 -44.89
C LEU A 313 38.85 47.04 -44.23
N GLN A 314 39.96 46.46 -44.72
CA GLN A 314 40.55 45.26 -44.14
C GLN A 314 41.12 45.53 -42.74
N GLN A 315 41.86 46.63 -42.55
CA GLN A 315 42.36 47.01 -41.22
C GLN A 315 41.21 47.32 -40.24
N GLU A 316 40.13 47.93 -40.72
CA GLU A 316 38.92 48.17 -39.92
C GLU A 316 38.25 46.85 -39.52
N ALA A 317 38.14 45.90 -40.44
CA ALA A 317 37.57 44.57 -40.18
C ALA A 317 38.39 43.76 -39.18
N ASP A 318 39.73 43.82 -39.24
CA ASP A 318 40.60 43.12 -38.29
C ASP A 318 40.43 43.67 -36.86
N ARG A 319 40.36 44.99 -36.71
CA ARG A 319 40.15 45.64 -35.40
C ARG A 319 38.77 45.30 -34.83
N LEU A 320 37.72 45.51 -35.63
CA LEU A 320 36.36 45.22 -35.20
C LEU A 320 36.15 43.72 -34.96
N GLY A 321 36.84 42.86 -35.73
CA GLY A 321 36.84 41.41 -35.56
C GLY A 321 37.36 40.99 -34.18
N ALA A 322 38.51 41.55 -33.78
CA ALA A 322 39.10 41.28 -32.47
C ALA A 322 38.25 41.81 -31.30
N GLU A 323 37.55 42.93 -31.49
CA GLU A 323 36.60 43.46 -30.50
C GLU A 323 35.36 42.57 -30.39
N CYS A 324 34.74 42.21 -31.51
CA CYS A 324 33.60 41.30 -31.55
C CYS A 324 33.93 39.95 -30.94
N GLU A 325 35.11 39.36 -31.22
CA GLU A 325 35.50 38.07 -30.66
C GLU A 325 35.52 38.09 -29.13
N LYS A 326 36.05 39.16 -28.52
CA LYS A 326 36.05 39.35 -27.06
C LYS A 326 34.64 39.48 -26.50
N GLU A 327 33.79 40.29 -27.14
CA GLU A 327 32.41 40.47 -26.71
C GLU A 327 31.58 39.20 -26.84
N LEU A 328 31.75 38.44 -27.91
CA LEU A 328 31.08 37.15 -28.13
C LEU A 328 31.48 36.14 -27.05
N ALA A 329 32.76 36.06 -26.70
CA ALA A 329 33.24 35.19 -25.62
C ALA A 329 32.63 35.56 -24.26
N LEU A 330 32.40 36.85 -23.98
CA LEU A 330 31.73 37.31 -22.77
C LEU A 330 30.25 36.90 -22.78
N LEU A 331 29.54 37.16 -23.89
CA LEU A 331 28.12 36.80 -24.05
C LEU A 331 27.90 35.29 -23.92
N GLU A 332 28.80 34.47 -24.45
CA GLU A 332 28.73 33.01 -24.32
C GLU A 332 28.86 32.57 -22.86
N ARG A 333 29.80 33.15 -22.10
CA ARG A 333 29.97 32.86 -20.67
C ARG A 333 28.74 33.27 -19.86
N GLU A 334 28.18 34.45 -20.13
CA GLU A 334 26.95 34.92 -19.46
C GLU A 334 25.76 34.02 -19.78
N LYS A 335 25.60 33.61 -21.04
CA LYS A 335 24.58 32.65 -21.46
C LYS A 335 24.72 31.34 -20.70
N GLU A 336 25.92 30.77 -20.65
CA GLU A 336 26.16 29.52 -19.92
C GLU A 336 25.87 29.64 -18.43
N GLN A 337 26.27 30.75 -17.80
CA GLN A 337 25.94 31.01 -16.40
C GLN A 337 24.43 31.08 -16.20
N ARG A 338 23.72 31.79 -17.08
CA ARG A 338 22.27 31.93 -16.97
C ARG A 338 21.54 30.61 -17.17
N LEU A 339 21.98 29.79 -18.12
CA LEU A 339 21.45 28.44 -18.33
C LEU A 339 21.68 27.56 -17.09
N ARG A 340 22.85 27.64 -16.45
CA ARG A 340 23.13 26.91 -15.20
C ARG A 340 22.19 27.34 -14.07
N GLU A 341 21.98 28.64 -13.87
CA GLU A 341 21.06 29.18 -12.86
C GLU A 341 19.62 28.69 -13.07
N VAL A 342 19.13 28.74 -14.30
CA VAL A 342 17.76 28.30 -14.64
C VAL A 342 17.60 26.80 -14.44
N ARG A 343 18.60 25.99 -14.83
CA ARG A 343 18.61 24.54 -14.61
C ARG A 343 18.56 24.18 -13.12
N GLU A 344 19.38 24.85 -12.29
CA GLU A 344 19.39 24.56 -10.85
C GLU A 344 18.08 24.98 -10.17
N LYS A 345 17.49 26.11 -10.59
CA LYS A 345 16.18 26.56 -10.10
C LYS A 345 15.04 25.59 -10.44
N HIS A 346 15.07 25.01 -11.64
CA HIS A 346 14.05 24.04 -12.10
C HIS A 346 14.35 22.60 -11.70
N ARG A 347 15.28 22.37 -10.78
CA ARG A 347 15.61 21.03 -10.31
C ARG A 347 14.46 20.46 -9.49
N ALA A 348 13.63 19.63 -10.14
CA ALA A 348 12.52 18.95 -9.50
C ALA A 348 13.02 17.96 -8.44
N ARG A 349 12.58 18.15 -7.20
CA ARG A 349 12.81 17.23 -6.08
C ARG A 349 11.49 16.89 -5.43
N VAL A 350 11.33 15.63 -5.04
CA VAL A 350 10.19 15.17 -4.26
C VAL A 350 10.72 14.61 -2.96
N GLU A 351 10.40 15.29 -1.87
CA GLU A 351 10.77 14.87 -0.52
C GLU A 351 9.55 14.24 0.16
N ILE A 352 9.75 13.06 0.72
CA ILE A 352 8.72 12.34 1.45
C ILE A 352 9.25 12.14 2.87
N THR A 353 8.52 12.64 3.86
CA THR A 353 8.88 12.51 5.26
C THR A 353 7.72 11.92 6.05
N LEU A 354 7.97 10.88 6.82
CA LEU A 354 7.01 10.42 7.82
C LEU A 354 6.89 11.50 8.91
N THR A 355 5.70 12.02 9.13
CA THR A 355 5.45 13.03 10.16
C THR A 355 4.87 12.43 11.42
N GLN A 356 3.94 11.50 11.28
CA GLN A 356 3.19 10.92 12.39
C GLN A 356 2.81 9.48 12.08
N ALA A 357 2.59 8.70 13.13
CA ALA A 357 1.97 7.38 13.03
C ALA A 357 0.85 7.27 14.07
N ALA A 358 -0.13 6.42 13.85
CA ALA A 358 -1.16 6.14 14.85
C ALA A 358 -1.47 4.65 14.88
N LEU A 359 -1.64 4.12 16.08
CA LEU A 359 -2.19 2.79 16.29
C LEU A 359 -3.70 2.92 16.35
N VAL A 360 -4.38 2.30 15.40
CA VAL A 360 -5.83 2.37 15.24
C VAL A 360 -6.42 1.01 15.56
N ARG A 361 -7.14 0.90 16.68
CA ARG A 361 -7.83 -0.33 17.06
C ARG A 361 -9.20 -0.37 16.38
N VAL A 362 -9.32 -1.27 15.41
CA VAL A 362 -10.54 -1.49 14.63
C VAL A 362 -11.31 -2.67 15.21
N PRO A 363 -12.61 -2.51 15.54
CA PRO A 363 -13.42 -3.61 16.01
C PRO A 363 -13.73 -4.58 14.88
N ARG A 364 -13.43 -5.86 15.11
CA ARG A 364 -13.70 -6.97 14.19
C ARG A 364 -14.48 -8.05 14.92
N VAL A 365 -15.40 -8.66 14.19
CA VAL A 365 -16.08 -9.86 14.68
C VAL A 365 -15.40 -11.08 14.08
N GLU A 366 -14.98 -11.97 14.96
CA GLU A 366 -14.39 -13.26 14.60
C GLU A 366 -15.42 -14.37 14.85
N TRP A 367 -15.80 -15.07 13.79
CA TRP A 367 -16.58 -16.30 13.89
C TRP A 367 -15.72 -17.51 13.59
N ARG A 368 -15.77 -18.51 14.48
CA ARG A 368 -15.25 -19.85 14.19
C ARG A 368 -16.39 -20.70 13.64
N LEU A 369 -16.24 -21.18 12.42
CA LEU A 369 -17.22 -22.02 11.73
C LEU A 369 -16.63 -23.42 11.53
N LEU A 370 -17.42 -24.44 11.83
CA LEU A 370 -17.15 -25.80 11.39
C LEU A 370 -17.90 -26.06 10.08
N LEU A 371 -17.13 -26.18 8.99
CA LEU A 371 -17.65 -26.58 7.69
C LEU A 371 -17.62 -28.11 7.61
N SER A 372 -18.79 -28.70 7.41
CA SER A 372 -18.95 -30.14 7.21
C SER A 372 -19.36 -30.40 5.77
N GLY A 373 -18.56 -31.18 5.04
CA GLY A 373 -18.85 -31.60 3.66
C GLY A 373 -18.29 -32.99 3.40
N SER A 374 -17.55 -33.16 2.31
CA SER A 374 -16.73 -34.36 2.10
C SER A 374 -15.60 -34.50 3.12
N VAL A 375 -15.21 -33.38 3.73
CA VAL A 375 -14.22 -33.27 4.81
C VAL A 375 -14.74 -32.25 5.82
N GLN A 376 -14.27 -32.35 7.07
CA GLN A 376 -14.52 -31.34 8.09
C GLN A 376 -13.34 -30.37 8.18
N ARG A 377 -13.63 -29.08 8.30
CA ARG A 377 -12.63 -28.02 8.51
C ARG A 377 -13.20 -26.93 9.39
N GLU A 378 -12.40 -26.51 10.37
CA GLU A 378 -12.65 -25.26 11.10
C GLU A 378 -12.08 -24.08 10.32
N VAL A 379 -12.90 -23.05 10.16
CA VAL A 379 -12.57 -21.82 9.43
C VAL A 379 -12.92 -20.63 10.30
N THR A 380 -12.00 -19.67 10.36
CA THR A 380 -12.24 -18.39 11.01
C THR A 380 -12.67 -17.35 9.97
N VAL A 381 -13.82 -16.73 10.20
CA VAL A 381 -14.35 -15.63 9.40
C VAL A 381 -14.16 -14.33 10.18
N LEU A 382 -13.41 -13.39 9.62
CA LEU A 382 -13.20 -12.06 10.19
C LEU A 382 -14.02 -11.02 9.43
N TYR A 383 -14.83 -10.25 10.16
CA TYR A 383 -15.60 -9.15 9.59
C TYR A 383 -15.24 -7.82 10.26
N ASP A 384 -14.88 -6.85 9.43
CA ASP A 384 -14.55 -5.49 9.84
C ASP A 384 -15.84 -4.67 9.94
N LEU A 385 -16.23 -4.28 11.17
CA LEU A 385 -17.46 -3.52 11.41
C LEU A 385 -17.38 -2.09 10.87
N ALA A 386 -16.20 -1.47 10.93
CA ALA A 386 -15.99 -0.11 10.46
C ALA A 386 -16.09 -0.01 8.92
N ARG A 387 -15.59 -1.03 8.21
CA ARG A 387 -15.54 -1.06 6.74
C ARG A 387 -16.62 -1.92 6.10
N ARG A 388 -17.40 -2.64 6.91
CA ARG A 388 -18.50 -3.54 6.50
C ARG A 388 -18.06 -4.59 5.48
N ARG A 389 -16.89 -5.21 5.69
CA ARG A 389 -16.27 -6.18 4.76
C ARG A 389 -15.69 -7.39 5.49
N LEU A 390 -15.58 -8.51 4.77
CA LEU A 390 -14.81 -9.66 5.21
C LEU A 390 -13.31 -9.38 5.03
N VAL A 391 -12.50 -9.90 5.95
CA VAL A 391 -11.03 -9.77 5.97
C VAL A 391 -10.41 -11.16 5.78
N GLY A 392 -9.43 -11.28 4.88
CA GLY A 392 -8.75 -12.55 4.59
C GLY A 392 -9.65 -13.62 3.95
N TRP A 393 -10.75 -13.21 3.30
CA TRP A 393 -11.74 -14.13 2.71
C TRP A 393 -11.38 -14.45 1.24
N GLU A 394 -10.27 -15.17 1.08
CA GLU A 394 -9.62 -15.43 -0.21
C GLU A 394 -9.59 -16.92 -0.57
N CYS A 395 -9.60 -17.17 -1.88
CA CYS A 395 -9.57 -18.50 -2.47
C CYS A 395 -8.15 -19.05 -2.37
N GLU A 396 -7.99 -20.19 -1.71
CA GLU A 396 -6.68 -20.82 -1.51
C GLU A 396 -6.08 -21.40 -2.80
N SER A 397 -6.83 -21.39 -3.91
CA SER A 397 -6.36 -21.82 -5.23
C SER A 397 -5.91 -20.68 -6.15
N CYS A 398 -6.43 -19.46 -5.98
CA CYS A 398 -6.10 -18.33 -6.87
C CYS A 398 -5.72 -17.05 -6.13
N SER A 399 -5.77 -17.05 -4.81
CA SER A 399 -5.57 -15.89 -3.93
C SER A 399 -6.49 -14.70 -4.23
N GLY A 400 -7.55 -14.90 -5.02
CA GLY A 400 -8.59 -13.91 -5.28
C GLY A 400 -9.71 -13.99 -4.24
N PRO A 401 -10.62 -13.00 -4.17
CA PRO A 401 -11.73 -13.01 -3.22
C PRO A 401 -12.66 -14.21 -3.44
N LEU A 402 -13.09 -14.87 -2.37
CA LEU A 402 -13.99 -16.04 -2.44
C LEU A 402 -15.37 -15.71 -3.01
N GLY A 403 -15.80 -14.44 -2.92
CA GLY A 403 -17.12 -14.00 -3.33
C GLY A 403 -18.24 -14.58 -2.45
N ASP A 404 -19.46 -14.60 -2.99
CA ASP A 404 -20.65 -15.05 -2.26
C ASP A 404 -20.80 -16.59 -2.24
N GLU A 405 -20.24 -17.31 -3.22
CA GLU A 405 -20.34 -18.77 -3.32
C GLU A 405 -19.02 -19.45 -2.94
N VAL A 406 -19.02 -20.19 -1.83
CA VAL A 406 -17.82 -20.84 -1.27
C VAL A 406 -17.98 -22.35 -1.29
N SER A 407 -16.98 -23.05 -1.82
CA SER A 407 -16.95 -24.53 -1.83
C SER A 407 -15.74 -25.05 -1.06
N LEU A 408 -15.91 -26.20 -0.40
CA LEU A 408 -14.83 -26.89 0.32
C LEU A 408 -14.34 -28.07 -0.51
N CYS A 409 -13.06 -28.03 -0.90
CA CYS A 409 -12.42 -29.12 -1.64
C CYS A 409 -12.12 -30.32 -0.73
N GLN A 410 -11.93 -31.50 -1.32
CA GLN A 410 -11.44 -32.69 -0.61
C GLN A 410 -10.08 -32.49 0.07
N CYS A 411 -9.20 -31.63 -0.48
CA CYS A 411 -7.94 -31.26 0.17
C CYS A 411 -8.12 -30.26 1.33
N ARG A 412 -9.36 -30.05 1.80
CA ARG A 412 -9.76 -29.06 2.80
C ARG A 412 -9.60 -27.60 2.32
N ALA A 413 -9.20 -27.35 1.08
CA ALA A 413 -9.04 -25.97 0.60
C ALA A 413 -10.38 -25.25 0.38
N LEU A 414 -10.44 -23.96 0.72
CA LEU A 414 -11.57 -23.08 0.39
C LEU A 414 -11.39 -22.51 -1.02
N VAL A 415 -12.39 -22.72 -1.88
CA VAL A 415 -12.32 -22.29 -3.27
C VAL A 415 -13.54 -21.48 -3.69
N CYS A 416 -13.28 -20.46 -4.50
CA CYS A 416 -14.33 -19.63 -5.12
C CYS A 416 -15.05 -20.41 -6.22
N ARG A 417 -16.22 -19.92 -6.64
CA ARG A 417 -17.02 -20.49 -7.73
C ARG A 417 -16.23 -20.78 -9.02
N THR A 418 -15.25 -19.95 -9.37
CA THR A 418 -14.46 -20.10 -10.61
C THR A 418 -13.37 -21.18 -10.51
N CYS A 419 -12.88 -21.42 -9.30
CA CYS A 419 -11.86 -22.43 -9.02
C CYS A 419 -12.47 -23.77 -8.60
N ALA A 420 -13.70 -23.76 -8.10
CA ALA A 420 -14.48 -24.96 -7.79
C ALA A 420 -15.02 -25.60 -9.07
N THR A 421 -14.57 -26.81 -9.36
CA THR A 421 -15.20 -27.69 -10.35
C THR A 421 -15.90 -28.84 -9.64
N HIS A 422 -16.83 -29.51 -10.30
CA HIS A 422 -17.56 -30.64 -9.71
C HIS A 422 -17.11 -31.93 -10.38
N CYS A 423 -16.79 -32.95 -9.59
CA CYS A 423 -16.50 -34.27 -10.15
C CYS A 423 -17.81 -34.92 -10.63
N PRO A 424 -17.94 -35.33 -11.90
CA PRO A 424 -19.15 -35.97 -12.41
C PRO A 424 -19.39 -37.37 -11.81
N GLY A 425 -18.37 -37.98 -11.19
CA GLY A 425 -18.50 -39.27 -10.51
C GLY A 425 -19.15 -39.19 -9.13
N CYS A 426 -18.71 -38.27 -8.27
CA CYS A 426 -19.22 -38.16 -6.89
C CYS A 426 -20.01 -36.87 -6.60
N GLY A 427 -20.11 -35.95 -7.55
CA GLY A 427 -20.77 -34.64 -7.38
C GLY A 427 -20.04 -33.66 -6.46
N ARG A 428 -18.88 -34.03 -5.89
CA ARG A 428 -18.14 -33.20 -4.93
C ARG A 428 -17.39 -32.07 -5.62
N ALA A 429 -17.31 -30.93 -4.95
CA ALA A 429 -16.49 -29.80 -5.39
C ALA A 429 -15.00 -30.11 -5.20
N VAL A 430 -14.19 -29.84 -6.23
CA VAL A 430 -12.74 -30.04 -6.25
C VAL A 430 -12.05 -28.79 -6.80
N CYS A 431 -10.87 -28.48 -6.27
CA CYS A 431 -10.03 -27.42 -6.79
C CYS A 431 -9.29 -27.88 -8.05
N ARG A 432 -8.75 -26.94 -8.83
CA ARG A 432 -7.97 -27.25 -10.05
C ARG A 432 -6.80 -28.18 -9.78
N ALA A 433 -6.12 -28.04 -8.64
CA ALA A 433 -5.00 -28.91 -8.26
C ALA A 433 -5.44 -30.34 -7.92
N CYS A 434 -6.64 -30.53 -7.36
CA CYS A 434 -7.17 -31.83 -6.99
C CYS A 434 -8.00 -32.51 -8.10
N ALA A 435 -8.07 -31.91 -9.28
CA ALA A 435 -8.64 -32.53 -10.48
C ALA A 435 -7.53 -32.75 -11.54
N PRO A 436 -6.58 -33.67 -11.27
CA PRO A 436 -5.40 -33.84 -12.13
C PRO A 436 -5.74 -34.40 -13.52
N ALA A 437 -6.84 -35.14 -13.64
CA ALA A 437 -7.25 -35.80 -14.87
C ALA A 437 -8.66 -35.40 -15.30
N ARG A 438 -8.89 -35.45 -16.61
CA ARG A 438 -10.22 -35.35 -17.21
C ARG A 438 -10.69 -36.73 -17.63
N CYS A 439 -11.98 -37.00 -17.47
CA CYS A 439 -12.59 -38.23 -17.90
C CYS A 439 -12.46 -38.34 -19.43
N HIS A 440 -11.93 -39.47 -19.91
CA HIS A 440 -11.79 -39.70 -21.35
C HIS A 440 -13.14 -39.73 -22.10
N LEU A 441 -14.23 -40.16 -21.44
CA LEU A 441 -15.55 -40.31 -22.06
C LEU A 441 -16.38 -39.01 -22.02
N CYS A 442 -16.41 -38.30 -20.91
CA CYS A 442 -17.25 -37.10 -20.76
C CYS A 442 -16.46 -35.77 -20.72
N GLY A 443 -15.12 -35.82 -20.73
CA GLY A 443 -14.25 -34.65 -20.66
C GLY A 443 -14.25 -33.90 -19.31
N GLY A 444 -15.04 -34.36 -18.34
CA GLY A 444 -15.21 -33.72 -17.04
C GLY A 444 -14.04 -33.96 -16.06
N PRO A 445 -13.76 -33.03 -15.13
CA PRO A 445 -12.66 -33.17 -14.16
C PRO A 445 -12.94 -34.30 -13.15
N VAL A 446 -11.97 -35.18 -12.91
CA VAL A 446 -12.13 -36.34 -12.03
C VAL A 446 -11.26 -36.20 -10.80
N CYS A 447 -11.83 -36.45 -9.61
CA CYS A 447 -11.07 -36.47 -8.37
C CYS A 447 -10.29 -37.78 -8.22
N PRO A 448 -9.20 -37.82 -7.42
CA PRO A 448 -8.38 -39.02 -7.25
C PRO A 448 -9.18 -40.24 -6.75
N ALA A 449 -10.23 -40.02 -5.98
CA ALA A 449 -11.08 -41.10 -5.46
C ALA A 449 -12.06 -41.68 -6.50
N CYS A 450 -12.36 -40.95 -7.58
CA CYS A 450 -13.35 -41.35 -8.59
C CYS A 450 -12.75 -41.59 -9.98
N GLY A 451 -11.42 -41.54 -10.10
CA GLY A 451 -10.69 -41.81 -11.33
C GLY A 451 -9.98 -43.15 -11.26
N PRO A 452 -10.70 -44.29 -11.32
CA PRO A 452 -10.05 -45.54 -11.64
C PRO A 452 -9.35 -45.42 -12.99
N GLU A 453 -8.18 -46.03 -13.09
CA GLU A 453 -7.53 -46.28 -14.37
C GLU A 453 -8.46 -47.12 -15.25
N CYS A 454 -8.54 -46.79 -16.53
CA CYS A 454 -9.34 -47.55 -17.47
C CYS A 454 -8.90 -49.02 -17.48
N ARG A 455 -9.83 -49.94 -17.16
CA ARG A 455 -9.58 -51.39 -17.18
C ARG A 455 -9.21 -51.94 -18.56
N ALA A 456 -9.46 -51.19 -19.62
CA ALA A 456 -9.07 -51.55 -20.98
C ALA A 456 -7.56 -51.38 -21.25
N GLY A 457 -6.78 -50.83 -20.31
CA GLY A 457 -5.32 -50.76 -20.42
C GLY A 457 -4.78 -49.93 -21.59
N LEU A 458 -5.61 -49.09 -22.21
CA LEU A 458 -5.24 -48.24 -23.35
C LEU A 458 -4.28 -47.12 -22.88
N ALA A 459 -3.01 -47.45 -22.65
CA ALA A 459 -1.99 -46.48 -22.28
C ALA A 459 -1.60 -45.65 -23.51
N GLY A 460 -1.93 -44.36 -23.50
CA GLY A 460 -1.31 -43.37 -24.38
C GLY A 460 0.02 -42.88 -23.80
N PRO A 461 0.76 -41.98 -24.50
CA PRO A 461 2.08 -41.49 -24.07
C PRO A 461 2.10 -40.66 -22.76
N GLY A 462 1.00 -40.61 -22.01
CA GLY A 462 0.86 -39.91 -20.73
C GLY A 462 0.23 -40.74 -19.59
N GLY A 463 0.14 -42.07 -19.73
CA GLY A 463 -0.45 -42.98 -18.74
C GLY A 463 -1.88 -43.44 -19.06
N PRO A 464 -2.48 -44.34 -18.24
CA PRO A 464 -3.81 -44.87 -18.50
C PRO A 464 -4.89 -43.78 -18.37
N PRO A 465 -5.87 -43.70 -19.29
CA PRO A 465 -6.91 -42.69 -19.27
C PRO A 465 -7.82 -42.87 -18.04
N ALA A 466 -8.06 -41.78 -17.32
CA ALA A 466 -9.00 -41.78 -16.20
C ALA A 466 -10.45 -41.77 -16.72
N VAL A 467 -11.32 -42.57 -16.10
CA VAL A 467 -12.76 -42.58 -16.38
C VAL A 467 -13.51 -42.24 -15.09
N CYS A 468 -14.48 -41.33 -15.13
CA CYS A 468 -15.25 -41.02 -13.93
C CYS A 468 -16.15 -42.20 -13.54
N ALA A 469 -16.43 -42.35 -12.24
CA ALA A 469 -17.25 -43.45 -11.72
C ALA A 469 -18.61 -43.62 -12.45
N ALA A 470 -19.30 -42.53 -12.81
CA ALA A 470 -20.57 -42.59 -13.54
C ALA A 470 -20.41 -43.19 -14.95
N CYS A 471 -19.40 -42.74 -15.71
CA CYS A 471 -19.11 -43.30 -17.03
C CYS A 471 -18.53 -44.72 -16.93
N ALA A 472 -17.81 -45.05 -15.86
CA ALA A 472 -17.32 -46.40 -15.63
C ALA A 472 -18.46 -47.40 -15.44
N THR A 473 -19.50 -47.05 -14.67
CA THR A 473 -20.68 -47.90 -14.49
C THR A 473 -21.48 -48.06 -15.78
N GLN A 474 -21.61 -47.02 -16.59
CA GLN A 474 -22.43 -47.06 -17.81
C GLN A 474 -21.72 -47.70 -19.01
N TYR A 475 -20.44 -47.40 -19.22
CA TYR A 475 -19.73 -47.72 -20.47
C TYR A 475 -18.59 -48.72 -20.29
N CYS A 476 -17.91 -48.76 -19.13
CA CYS A 476 -16.77 -49.67 -18.98
C CYS A 476 -17.18 -51.15 -18.86
N GLY A 477 -18.37 -51.47 -18.36
CA GLY A 477 -18.89 -52.85 -18.35
C GLY A 477 -19.05 -53.42 -19.77
N PRO A 478 -19.82 -52.76 -20.65
CA PRO A 478 -19.94 -53.15 -22.06
C PRO A 478 -18.61 -53.14 -22.82
N CYS A 479 -17.75 -52.14 -22.60
CA CYS A 479 -16.44 -52.08 -23.26
C CYS A 479 -15.50 -53.23 -22.84
N ALA A 480 -15.49 -53.62 -21.55
CA ALA A 480 -14.69 -54.75 -21.08
C ALA A 480 -15.20 -56.07 -21.69
N ALA A 481 -16.52 -56.27 -21.76
CA ALA A 481 -17.11 -57.45 -22.39
C ALA A 481 -16.78 -57.54 -23.90
N ALA A 482 -16.84 -56.42 -24.61
CA ALA A 482 -16.48 -56.36 -26.03
C ALA A 482 -15.00 -56.63 -26.29
N LEU A 483 -14.10 -56.14 -25.42
CA LEU A 483 -12.66 -56.40 -25.51
C LEU A 483 -12.30 -57.86 -25.20
N SER A 484 -12.95 -58.49 -24.20
CA SER A 484 -12.80 -59.92 -23.93
C SER A 484 -13.25 -60.77 -25.13
N PHE A 485 -14.38 -60.42 -25.74
CA PHE A 485 -14.88 -61.11 -26.93
C PHE A 485 -13.93 -60.97 -28.13
N LEU A 486 -13.39 -59.75 -28.36
CA LEU A 486 -12.40 -59.53 -29.42
C LEU A 486 -11.10 -60.29 -29.17
N ALA A 487 -10.60 -60.31 -27.93
CA ALA A 487 -9.41 -61.07 -27.56
C ALA A 487 -9.59 -62.58 -27.80
N GLU A 488 -10.76 -63.13 -27.46
CA GLU A 488 -11.13 -64.53 -27.74
C GLU A 488 -11.20 -64.81 -29.25
N THR A 489 -11.71 -63.87 -30.06
CA THR A 489 -11.76 -64.05 -31.53
C THR A 489 -10.41 -63.89 -32.23
N THR A 490 -9.50 -63.03 -31.74
CA THR A 490 -8.15 -62.84 -32.33
C THR A 490 -7.11 -63.84 -31.85
N GLY A 491 -7.38 -64.58 -30.75
CA GLY A 491 -6.54 -65.68 -30.29
C GLY A 491 -6.63 -66.95 -31.14
N GLY A 492 -7.53 -66.99 -32.13
CA GLY A 492 -7.73 -68.11 -33.05
C GLY A 492 -6.91 -68.08 -34.34
N GLU A 493 -6.18 -67.01 -34.65
CA GLU A 493 -5.35 -66.89 -35.87
C GLU A 493 -3.88 -66.63 -35.55
N ARG A 494 -3.29 -67.51 -34.74
CA ARG A 494 -1.84 -67.84 -34.80
C ARG A 494 -1.67 -69.34 -34.59
N ALA A 495 -1.90 -70.09 -35.66
CA ALA A 495 -1.30 -71.39 -35.93
C ALA A 495 -0.57 -71.29 -37.27
#